data_AF-A0A958KWC5-F1
#
_entry.id   AF-A0A958KWC5-F1
#
_cell.length_a   1.000
_cell.length_b   1.000
_cell.length_c   1.000
_cell.angle_alpha   90.00
_cell.angle_beta   90.00
_cell.angle_gamma   90.00
#
_symmetry.space_group_name_H-M   'P 1'
#
loop_
_entity.id
_entity.type
_entity.pdbx_description
1 polymer ?
#
loop_
_entity_poly.entity_id
_entity_poly.type
_entity_poly.pdbx_seq_one_letter_code
_entity_poly.pdbx_strand_id
1 'polypeptide(L)'
;MKVMWGIIAASLIFAVGAIYLVFKGNVELQPLRVLNPTNFSSPSEIGAVTFRRFWQEVNTEKLVVVASSPYLRDYDSVWNGFLSVAKANHVEFDFVFQQDGLRGLHVAGAQPLNWEEVQLSLIGGKRVLVHVVATDQMWREVLEHTTGGFIIFQSVLPVTESEKNILISSCRAGDKLNFQISCQALKSLSQGKRKKFDPKKIVGVIEKHGRREHILYIHEVPDLMYSM
;
A
#
# COMPACT_ATOMS: atom_id res chain seq x y z
N MET A 1 -41.54 27.21 33.15
CA MET A 1 -41.44 26.74 31.75
C MET A 1 -40.31 27.38 30.93
N LYS A 2 -40.17 28.71 30.87
CA LYS A 2 -39.13 29.38 30.05
C LYS A 2 -37.68 28.99 30.42
N VAL A 3 -37.40 28.79 31.72
CA VAL A 3 -36.07 28.37 32.22
C VAL A 3 -35.71 26.95 31.77
N MET A 4 -36.69 26.03 31.71
CA MET A 4 -36.49 24.64 31.31
C MET A 4 -36.09 24.52 29.83
N TRP A 5 -36.70 25.32 28.96
CA TRP A 5 -36.34 25.38 27.54
C TRP A 5 -34.95 25.98 27.30
N GLY A 6 -34.54 26.96 28.12
CA GLY A 6 -33.19 27.53 28.07
C GLY A 6 -32.10 26.50 28.41
N ILE A 7 -32.34 25.66 29.42
CA ILE A 7 -31.40 24.60 29.82
C ILE A 7 -31.28 23.53 28.72
N ILE A 8 -32.40 23.10 28.12
CA ILE A 8 -32.40 22.11 27.03
C ILE A 8 -31.62 22.62 25.81
N ALA A 9 -31.83 23.88 25.41
CA ALA A 9 -31.13 24.48 24.28
C ALA A 9 -29.62 24.59 24.52
N ALA A 10 -29.21 25.03 25.71
CA ALA A 10 -27.78 25.12 26.08
C ALA A 10 -27.10 23.74 26.09
N SER A 11 -27.81 22.70 26.56
CA SER A 11 -27.32 21.32 26.56
C SER A 11 -27.08 20.79 25.15
N LEU A 12 -27.99 21.08 24.22
CA LEU A 12 -27.90 20.68 22.82
C LEU A 12 -26.73 21.36 22.11
N ILE A 13 -26.53 22.66 22.34
CA ILE A 13 -25.41 23.41 21.76
C ILE A 13 -24.08 22.85 22.26
N PHE A 14 -23.98 22.53 23.56
CA PHE A 14 -22.78 21.96 24.14
C PHE A 14 -22.49 20.55 23.60
N ALA A 15 -23.53 19.72 23.43
CA ALA A 15 -23.40 18.38 22.86
C ALA A 15 -22.92 18.43 21.40
N VAL A 16 -23.51 19.29 20.55
CA VAL A 16 -23.09 19.43 19.15
C VAL A 16 -21.69 20.04 19.06
N GLY A 17 -21.35 21.01 19.91
CA GLY A 17 -20.00 21.60 19.98
C GLY A 17 -18.93 20.58 20.40
N ALA A 18 -19.24 19.73 21.39
CA ALA A 18 -18.35 18.65 21.82
C ALA A 18 -18.17 17.58 20.73
N ILE A 19 -19.24 17.18 20.06
CA ILE A 19 -19.19 16.28 18.90
C ILE A 19 -18.32 16.90 17.79
N TYR A 20 -18.54 18.16 17.44
CA TYR A 20 -17.75 18.86 16.43
C TYR A 20 -16.26 18.93 16.80
N LEU A 21 -15.92 19.20 18.06
CA LEU A 21 -14.53 19.21 18.54
C LEU A 21 -13.89 17.82 18.53
N VAL A 22 -14.64 16.77 18.87
CA VAL A 22 -14.15 15.38 18.80
C VAL A 22 -13.91 14.95 17.35
N PHE A 23 -14.81 15.29 16.43
CA PHE A 23 -14.65 14.95 15.02
C PHE A 23 -13.58 15.82 14.33
N LYS A 24 -13.43 17.10 14.68
CA LYS A 24 -12.41 17.98 14.11
C LYS A 24 -11.02 17.74 14.72
N GLY A 25 -10.95 17.35 15.99
CA GLY A 25 -9.71 17.06 16.70
C GLY A 25 -9.11 15.67 16.43
N ASN A 26 -9.91 14.69 15.99
CA ASN A 26 -9.43 13.32 15.71
C ASN A 26 -9.09 13.05 14.23
N VAL A 27 -9.15 14.06 13.35
CA VAL A 27 -8.56 13.96 12.00
C VAL A 27 -7.15 14.55 12.03
N GLU A 28 -6.37 14.25 13.07
CA GLU A 28 -4.93 14.17 12.88
C GLU A 28 -4.70 12.96 11.97
N LEU A 29 -4.29 13.24 10.73
CA LEU A 29 -3.69 12.24 9.85
C LEU A 29 -2.68 11.47 10.70
N GLN A 30 -3.00 10.22 11.04
CA GLN A 30 -2.09 9.40 11.84
C GLN A 30 -0.73 9.49 11.17
N PRO A 31 0.35 9.79 11.93
CA PRO A 31 1.66 9.99 11.34
C PRO A 31 1.96 8.77 10.47
N LEU A 32 2.30 9.02 9.19
CA LEU A 32 2.57 7.97 8.22
C LEU A 32 3.58 7.02 8.87
N ARG A 33 3.17 5.76 9.08
CA ARG A 33 4.05 4.77 9.67
C ARG A 33 4.98 4.28 8.58
N VAL A 34 6.24 4.68 8.69
CA VAL A 34 7.30 4.19 7.81
C VAL A 34 7.98 3.01 8.49
N LEU A 35 7.94 1.85 7.83
CA LEU A 35 8.66 0.69 8.31
C LEU A 35 10.13 0.75 7.88
N ASN A 36 11.00 0.14 8.69
CA ASN A 36 12.44 0.15 8.45
C ASN A 36 12.78 -0.39 7.05
N PRO A 37 13.80 0.21 6.40
CA PRO A 37 14.31 -0.28 5.13
C PRO A 37 14.77 -1.73 5.27
N THR A 38 14.44 -2.53 4.26
CA THR A 38 14.75 -3.96 4.22
C THR A 38 15.51 -4.26 2.94
N ASN A 39 16.62 -4.98 3.05
CA ASN A 39 17.39 -5.44 1.91
C ASN A 39 16.82 -6.78 1.44
N PHE A 40 16.60 -6.93 0.14
CA PHE A 40 16.13 -8.16 -0.49
C PHE A 40 17.16 -8.70 -1.46
N SER A 41 17.23 -10.02 -1.53
CA SER A 41 18.14 -10.79 -2.37
C SER A 41 17.50 -11.15 -3.73
N SER A 42 16.17 -11.11 -3.82
CA SER A 42 15.41 -11.36 -5.05
C SER A 42 14.04 -10.68 -5.01
N PRO A 43 13.37 -10.44 -6.16
CA PRO A 43 11.99 -9.93 -6.20
C PRO A 43 10.99 -10.81 -5.44
N SER A 44 11.11 -12.13 -5.52
CA SER A 44 10.26 -13.06 -4.76
C SER A 44 10.37 -12.88 -3.25
N GLU A 45 11.54 -12.52 -2.72
CA GLU A 45 11.71 -12.25 -1.28
C GLU A 45 10.92 -11.01 -0.85
N ILE A 46 10.76 -10.02 -1.73
CA ILE A 46 9.95 -8.83 -1.50
C ILE A 46 8.51 -9.23 -1.21
N GLY A 47 7.92 -10.06 -2.08
CA GLY A 47 6.55 -10.55 -1.90
C GLY A 47 6.37 -11.37 -0.63
N ALA A 48 7.32 -12.26 -0.35
CA ALA A 48 7.33 -13.07 0.86
C ALA A 48 7.34 -12.23 2.15
N VAL A 49 8.18 -11.20 2.21
CA VAL A 49 8.26 -10.28 3.35
C VAL A 49 7.03 -9.39 3.43
N THR A 50 6.52 -8.93 2.30
CA THR A 50 5.29 -8.14 2.22
C THR A 50 4.12 -8.90 2.83
N PHE A 51 3.96 -10.17 2.45
CA PHE A 51 2.94 -11.04 3.02
C PHE A 51 3.09 -11.19 4.54
N ARG A 52 4.29 -11.52 5.04
CA ARG A 52 4.52 -11.71 6.48
C ARG A 52 4.22 -10.45 7.29
N ARG A 53 4.53 -9.27 6.75
CA ARG A 53 4.26 -7.99 7.42
C ARG A 53 2.77 -7.68 7.52
N PHE A 54 2.01 -8.08 6.52
CA PHE A 54 0.58 -7.82 6.43
C PHE A 54 -0.27 -9.08 6.63
N TRP A 55 0.31 -10.10 7.26
CA TRP A 55 -0.34 -11.40 7.43
C TRP A 55 -1.71 -11.24 8.09
N GLN A 56 -1.79 -10.41 9.14
CA GLN A 56 -3.02 -10.21 9.88
C GLN A 56 -4.08 -9.54 9.01
N GLU A 57 -3.75 -8.42 8.37
CA GLU A 57 -4.68 -7.67 7.52
C GLU A 57 -5.14 -8.49 6.33
N VAL A 58 -4.19 -9.13 5.64
CA VAL A 58 -4.47 -10.07 4.56
C VAL A 58 -5.42 -11.13 5.10
N ASN A 59 -5.07 -11.88 6.14
CA ASN A 59 -5.88 -12.98 6.68
C ASN A 59 -7.30 -12.55 7.13
N THR A 60 -7.50 -11.32 7.57
CA THR A 60 -8.83 -10.85 8.01
C THR A 60 -9.73 -10.35 6.87
N GLU A 61 -9.15 -9.88 5.76
CA GLU A 61 -9.90 -9.17 4.73
C GLU A 61 -10.34 -10.14 3.61
N LYS A 62 -11.58 -9.99 3.15
CA LYS A 62 -12.13 -10.81 2.06
C LYS A 62 -11.61 -10.37 0.69
N LEU A 63 -11.35 -9.08 0.52
CA LEU A 63 -10.75 -8.54 -0.69
C LEU A 63 -9.32 -8.12 -0.37
N VAL A 64 -8.36 -8.63 -1.14
CA VAL A 64 -6.99 -8.15 -1.15
C VAL A 64 -6.69 -7.65 -2.55
N VAL A 65 -6.23 -6.41 -2.66
CA VAL A 65 -5.75 -5.84 -3.91
C VAL A 65 -4.25 -5.72 -3.82
N VAL A 66 -3.56 -6.35 -4.77
CA VAL A 66 -2.13 -6.17 -5.00
C VAL A 66 -1.97 -5.38 -6.29
N ALA A 67 -1.31 -4.24 -6.19
CA ALA A 67 -1.19 -3.29 -7.28
C ALA A 67 0.28 -2.98 -7.52
N SER A 68 0.72 -2.92 -8.76
CA SER A 68 2.10 -2.58 -9.12
C SER A 68 2.15 -1.38 -10.04
N SER A 69 3.17 -0.55 -9.85
CA SER A 69 3.53 0.52 -10.77
C SER A 69 4.00 -0.09 -12.10
N PRO A 70 3.64 0.51 -13.25
CA PRO A 70 4.08 0.01 -14.57
C PRO A 70 5.61 0.09 -14.77
N TYR A 71 6.31 0.82 -13.91
CA TYR A 71 7.77 0.95 -13.94
C TYR A 71 8.49 -0.22 -13.27
N LEU A 72 7.78 -1.07 -12.51
CA LEU A 72 8.34 -2.24 -11.86
C LEU A 72 8.44 -3.38 -12.89
N ARG A 73 9.64 -3.93 -13.11
CA ARG A 73 9.86 -4.92 -14.18
C ARG A 73 9.45 -6.35 -13.78
N ASP A 74 9.64 -6.70 -12.50
CA ASP A 74 9.50 -8.08 -12.00
C ASP A 74 8.35 -8.26 -10.99
N TYR A 75 7.24 -7.52 -11.17
CA TYR A 75 6.09 -7.64 -10.27
C TYR A 75 5.52 -9.07 -10.20
N ASP A 76 5.63 -9.85 -11.28
CA ASP A 76 5.20 -11.26 -11.29
C ASP A 76 5.96 -12.09 -10.26
N SER A 77 7.28 -11.95 -10.21
CA SER A 77 8.12 -12.69 -9.25
C SER A 77 7.80 -12.26 -7.82
N VAL A 78 7.56 -10.97 -7.58
CA VAL A 78 7.11 -10.46 -6.29
C VAL A 78 5.81 -11.15 -5.88
N TRP A 79 4.74 -11.02 -6.67
CA TRP A 79 3.43 -11.47 -6.23
C TRP A 79 3.31 -13.00 -6.18
N ASN A 80 4.08 -13.73 -7.00
CA ASN A 80 4.24 -15.17 -6.86
C ASN A 80 4.91 -15.53 -5.51
N GLY A 81 5.93 -14.78 -5.09
CA GLY A 81 6.54 -14.92 -3.76
C GLY A 81 5.54 -14.65 -2.62
N PHE A 82 4.71 -13.62 -2.77
CA PHE A 82 3.61 -13.32 -1.83
C PHE A 82 2.64 -14.51 -1.71
N LEU A 83 2.17 -15.03 -2.83
CA LEU A 83 1.21 -16.14 -2.86
C LEU A 83 1.79 -17.45 -2.37
N SER A 84 3.06 -17.73 -2.67
CA SER A 84 3.74 -18.91 -2.16
C SER A 84 3.75 -18.93 -0.63
N VAL A 85 4.01 -17.78 -0.01
CA VAL A 85 3.98 -17.67 1.46
C VAL A 85 2.54 -17.67 1.98
N ALA A 86 1.58 -17.09 1.26
CA ALA A 86 0.17 -17.16 1.61
C ALA A 86 -0.34 -18.60 1.72
N LYS A 87 -0.10 -19.40 0.68
CA LYS A 87 -0.43 -20.81 0.64
C LYS A 87 0.26 -21.58 1.77
N ALA A 88 1.55 -21.32 2.00
CA ALA A 88 2.32 -21.99 3.06
C ALA A 88 1.80 -21.71 4.47
N ASN A 89 1.05 -20.62 4.67
CA ASN A 89 0.44 -20.28 5.93
C ASN A 89 -1.08 -20.58 5.95
N HIS A 90 -1.63 -21.28 4.96
CA HIS A 90 -3.06 -21.61 4.85
C HIS A 90 -3.98 -20.40 4.62
N VAL A 91 -3.47 -19.34 4.00
CA VAL A 91 -4.31 -18.29 3.42
C VAL A 91 -4.55 -18.63 1.96
N GLU A 92 -5.76 -19.09 1.68
CA GLU A 92 -6.22 -19.41 0.33
C GLU A 92 -7.18 -18.33 -0.17
N PHE A 93 -7.10 -18.02 -1.46
CA PHE A 93 -8.04 -17.14 -2.15
C PHE A 93 -8.92 -18.02 -3.03
N ASP A 94 -10.24 -17.88 -2.92
CA ASP A 94 -11.18 -18.61 -3.76
C ASP A 94 -11.04 -18.19 -5.23
N PHE A 95 -10.77 -16.90 -5.46
CA PHE A 95 -10.61 -16.33 -6.80
C PHE A 95 -9.42 -15.38 -6.85
N VAL A 96 -8.72 -15.40 -7.99
CA VAL A 96 -7.68 -14.44 -8.34
C VAL A 96 -8.09 -13.78 -9.64
N PHE A 97 -8.30 -12.46 -9.61
CA PHE A 97 -8.60 -11.65 -10.79
C PHE A 97 -7.37 -10.84 -11.18
N GLN A 98 -7.09 -10.73 -12.48
CA GLN A 98 -5.92 -10.03 -13.01
C GLN A 98 -6.32 -9.11 -14.15
N GLN A 99 -5.83 -7.86 -14.11
CA GLN A 99 -6.04 -6.90 -15.20
C GLN A 99 -5.45 -7.42 -16.52
N ASP A 100 -6.16 -7.14 -17.62
CA ASP A 100 -5.73 -7.54 -18.96
C ASP A 100 -4.35 -6.99 -19.33
N GLY A 101 -3.57 -7.81 -20.05
CA GLY A 101 -2.24 -7.44 -20.54
C GLY A 101 -1.11 -7.59 -19.53
N LEU A 102 -1.42 -7.95 -18.28
CA LEU A 102 -0.41 -8.32 -17.31
C LEU A 102 0.17 -9.70 -17.62
N ARG A 103 1.51 -9.78 -17.66
CA ARG A 103 2.20 -11.08 -17.62
C ARG A 103 1.83 -11.73 -16.27
N GLY A 104 1.62 -13.04 -16.26
CA GLY A 104 0.78 -13.70 -15.26
C GLY A 104 1.36 -13.67 -13.85
N LEU A 105 0.50 -13.36 -12.86
CA LEU A 105 0.54 -14.09 -11.60
C LEU A 105 0.21 -15.54 -11.99
N HIS A 106 1.22 -16.41 -12.10
CA HIS A 106 1.06 -17.80 -12.54
C HIS A 106 0.38 -18.64 -11.47
N VAL A 107 -0.84 -18.26 -11.13
CA VAL A 107 -1.72 -18.94 -10.20
C VAL A 107 -2.69 -19.72 -11.04
N ALA A 108 -2.72 -21.04 -10.85
CA ALA A 108 -3.74 -21.87 -11.46
C ALA A 108 -5.13 -21.29 -11.12
N GLY A 109 -5.89 -20.91 -12.15
CA GLY A 109 -7.25 -20.38 -12.00
C GLY A 109 -7.39 -18.85 -11.94
N ALA A 110 -6.34 -18.07 -12.25
CA ALA A 110 -6.48 -16.63 -12.40
C ALA A 110 -7.40 -16.27 -13.58
N GLN A 111 -8.32 -15.32 -13.37
CA GLN A 111 -9.32 -14.87 -14.34
C GLN A 111 -9.09 -13.40 -14.75
N PRO A 112 -9.50 -12.98 -15.95
CA PRO A 112 -9.50 -11.57 -16.33
C PRO A 112 -10.32 -10.73 -15.34
N LEU A 113 -9.86 -9.51 -15.04
CA LEU A 113 -10.51 -8.64 -14.06
C LEU A 113 -11.88 -8.17 -14.55
N ASN A 114 -12.92 -8.66 -13.87
CA ASN A 114 -14.28 -8.15 -13.98
C ASN A 114 -14.76 -7.70 -12.59
N TRP A 115 -14.93 -6.39 -12.41
CA TRP A 115 -15.34 -5.82 -11.12
C TRP A 115 -16.73 -6.30 -10.66
N GLU A 116 -17.65 -6.58 -11.58
CA GLU A 116 -18.96 -7.12 -11.22
C GLU A 116 -18.84 -8.51 -10.60
N GLU A 117 -18.02 -9.39 -11.19
CA GLU A 117 -17.75 -10.73 -10.67
C GLU A 117 -16.99 -10.71 -9.35
N VAL A 118 -16.08 -9.75 -9.17
CA VAL A 118 -15.43 -9.49 -7.88
C VAL A 118 -16.48 -9.18 -6.82
N GLN A 119 -17.39 -8.24 -7.09
CA GLN A 119 -18.44 -7.86 -6.13
C GLN A 119 -19.36 -9.04 -5.81
N LEU A 120 -19.80 -9.80 -6.82
CA LEU A 120 -20.64 -10.98 -6.64
C LEU A 120 -19.94 -12.05 -5.77
N SER A 121 -18.64 -12.28 -6.01
CA SER A 121 -17.84 -13.21 -5.21
C SER A 121 -17.77 -12.78 -3.75
N LEU A 122 -17.53 -11.49 -3.49
CA LEU A 122 -17.47 -10.93 -2.14
C LEU A 122 -18.82 -11.03 -1.40
N ILE A 123 -19.94 -10.77 -2.11
CA ILE A 123 -21.30 -10.97 -1.58
C ILE A 123 -21.53 -12.43 -1.20
N GLY A 124 -21.06 -13.36 -2.03
CA GLY A 124 -21.07 -14.81 -1.76
C GLY A 124 -20.16 -15.24 -0.62
N GLY A 125 -19.46 -14.32 0.05
CA GLY A 125 -18.57 -14.59 1.17
C GLY A 125 -17.21 -15.13 0.76
N LYS A 126 -16.90 -15.13 -0.54
CA LYS A 126 -15.64 -15.62 -1.10
C LYS A 126 -14.51 -14.64 -0.85
N ARG A 127 -13.32 -15.19 -0.78
CA ARG A 127 -12.09 -14.46 -0.58
C ARG A 127 -11.38 -14.27 -1.91
N VAL A 128 -11.08 -13.02 -2.24
CA VAL A 128 -10.68 -12.60 -3.57
C VAL A 128 -9.34 -11.86 -3.52
N LEU A 129 -8.44 -12.22 -4.42
CA LEU A 129 -7.24 -11.43 -4.73
C LEU A 129 -7.45 -10.73 -6.07
N VAL A 130 -7.16 -9.43 -6.14
CA VAL A 130 -7.17 -8.66 -7.38
C VAL A 130 -5.75 -8.16 -7.66
N HIS A 131 -5.23 -8.43 -8.85
CA HIS A 131 -3.94 -7.94 -9.32
C HIS A 131 -4.11 -6.92 -10.44
N VAL A 132 -3.58 -5.73 -10.24
CA VAL A 132 -3.66 -4.62 -11.20
C VAL A 132 -2.29 -3.97 -11.40
N VAL A 133 -2.07 -3.40 -12.59
CA VAL A 133 -1.01 -2.42 -12.78
C VAL A 133 -1.66 -1.05 -12.91
N ALA A 134 -1.25 -0.18 -12.01
CA ALA A 134 -1.85 1.12 -11.86
C ALA A 134 -0.77 2.19 -11.86
N THR A 135 -1.00 3.23 -12.65
CA THR A 135 -0.31 4.52 -12.44
C THR A 135 -0.80 5.14 -11.13
N ASP A 136 -0.14 6.21 -10.68
CA ASP A 136 -0.54 6.93 -9.46
C ASP A 136 -1.95 7.54 -9.51
N GLN A 137 -2.49 7.74 -10.71
CA GLN A 137 -3.87 8.17 -10.89
C GLN A 137 -4.83 6.97 -10.84
N MET A 138 -4.47 5.86 -11.51
CA MET A 138 -5.33 4.68 -11.60
C MET A 138 -5.54 3.95 -10.27
N TRP A 139 -4.57 3.93 -9.35
CA TRP A 139 -4.80 3.22 -8.07
C TRP A 139 -5.84 3.93 -7.20
N ARG A 140 -6.06 5.23 -7.40
CA ARG A 140 -7.14 5.96 -6.74
C ARG A 140 -8.51 5.55 -7.29
N GLU A 141 -8.60 5.28 -8.60
CA GLU A 141 -9.82 4.71 -9.19
C GLU A 141 -10.06 3.30 -8.62
N VAL A 142 -9.00 2.51 -8.44
CA VAL A 142 -9.10 1.21 -7.75
C VAL A 142 -9.64 1.38 -6.34
N LEU A 143 -9.19 2.38 -5.59
CA LEU A 143 -9.75 2.70 -4.27
C LEU A 143 -11.25 3.01 -4.31
N GLU A 144 -11.67 3.81 -5.28
CA GLU A 144 -13.07 4.20 -5.45
C GLU A 144 -13.97 2.99 -5.74
N HIS A 145 -13.47 2.00 -6.46
CA HIS A 145 -14.18 0.75 -6.73
C HIS A 145 -14.14 -0.26 -5.56
N THR A 146 -13.21 -0.10 -4.62
CA THR A 146 -13.10 -0.96 -3.44
C THR A 146 -13.70 -0.29 -2.20
N THR A 147 -15.00 -0.48 -1.98
CA THR A 147 -15.69 -0.01 -0.76
C THR A 147 -15.28 -0.78 0.52
N GLY A 148 -14.39 -1.78 0.39
CA GLY A 148 -13.77 -2.55 1.47
C GLY A 148 -12.55 -3.33 0.97
N GLY A 149 -11.80 -3.94 1.88
CA GLY A 149 -10.62 -4.75 1.56
C GLY A 149 -9.28 -4.15 1.99
N PHE A 150 -8.21 -4.90 1.73
CA PHE A 150 -6.83 -4.54 2.01
C PHE A 150 -6.07 -4.25 0.72
N ILE A 151 -5.34 -3.14 0.66
CA ILE A 151 -4.66 -2.71 -0.57
C ILE A 151 -3.17 -2.56 -0.31
N ILE A 152 -2.40 -3.21 -1.18
CA ILE A 152 -0.95 -3.15 -1.20
C ILE A 152 -0.54 -2.64 -2.58
N PHE A 153 0.02 -1.43 -2.64
CA PHE A 153 0.58 -0.87 -3.87
C PHE A 153 2.10 -0.97 -3.83
N GLN A 154 2.71 -1.43 -4.91
CA GLN A 154 4.15 -1.41 -5.12
C GLN A 154 4.54 -0.34 -6.11
N SER A 155 5.46 0.54 -5.71
CA SER A 155 6.01 1.57 -6.57
C SER A 155 7.54 1.54 -6.57
N VAL A 156 8.14 2.17 -7.57
CA VAL A 156 9.59 2.22 -7.74
C VAL A 156 10.13 3.49 -7.08
N LEU A 157 11.25 3.38 -6.37
CA LEU A 157 12.01 4.51 -5.86
C LEU A 157 12.91 5.08 -6.97
N PRO A 158 13.11 6.40 -7.01
CA PRO A 158 14.06 7.04 -7.91
C PRO A 158 15.46 6.45 -7.70
N VAL A 159 16.15 6.28 -8.83
CA VAL A 159 17.17 5.25 -9.00
C VAL A 159 18.57 5.83 -8.78
N THR A 160 18.76 7.13 -8.90
CA THR A 160 20.08 7.77 -8.76
C THR A 160 20.25 8.52 -7.44
N GLU A 161 21.48 8.55 -6.92
CA GLU A 161 21.81 9.34 -5.72
C GLU A 161 21.58 10.84 -5.98
N SER A 162 21.73 11.30 -7.23
CA SER A 162 21.36 12.65 -7.66
C SER A 162 19.85 12.91 -7.53
N GLU A 163 19.00 12.04 -8.07
CA GLU A 163 17.54 12.18 -7.95
C GLU A 163 17.09 12.12 -6.50
N LYS A 164 17.65 11.20 -5.72
CA LYS A 164 17.41 11.09 -4.28
C LYS A 164 17.79 12.37 -3.53
N ASN A 165 18.95 12.95 -3.82
CA ASN A 165 19.40 14.20 -3.17
C ASN A 165 18.52 15.38 -3.55
N ILE A 166 18.13 15.49 -4.84
CA ILE A 166 17.19 16.49 -5.31
C ILE A 166 15.86 16.35 -4.55
N LEU A 167 15.31 15.14 -4.49
CA LEU A 167 14.04 14.90 -3.79
C LEU A 167 14.11 15.15 -2.29
N ILE A 168 15.19 14.75 -1.62
CA ILE A 168 15.41 15.07 -0.19
C ILE A 168 15.49 16.59 0.01
N SER A 169 16.15 17.32 -0.91
CA SER A 169 16.29 18.77 -0.81
C SER A 169 14.94 19.49 -0.98
N SER A 170 14.15 19.10 -1.98
CA SER A 170 12.79 19.61 -2.17
C SER A 170 11.86 19.26 -1.01
N CYS A 171 12.00 18.06 -0.44
CA CYS A 171 11.29 17.64 0.77
C CYS A 171 11.62 18.47 2.02
N ARG A 172 12.81 19.08 2.09
CA ARG A 172 13.20 19.99 3.17
C ARG A 172 12.70 21.40 2.93
N ALA A 173 12.59 21.81 1.66
CA ALA A 173 12.08 23.12 1.26
C ALA A 173 10.57 23.29 1.51
N GLY A 174 9.85 22.20 1.80
CA GLY A 174 8.40 22.24 1.98
C GLY A 174 7.63 22.36 0.68
N ASP A 175 8.30 22.12 -0.46
CA ASP A 175 7.66 22.11 -1.76
C ASP A 175 6.60 21.00 -1.78
N LYS A 176 5.41 21.34 -2.29
CA LYS A 176 4.42 20.33 -2.69
C LYS A 176 5.00 19.61 -3.91
N LEU A 177 5.82 18.62 -3.64
CA LEU A 177 6.28 17.73 -4.68
C LEU A 177 5.06 16.99 -5.22
N ASN A 178 4.85 17.07 -6.54
CA ASN A 178 3.95 16.18 -7.29
C ASN A 178 4.45 14.73 -7.30
N PHE A 179 5.44 14.38 -6.47
CA PHE A 179 6.14 13.12 -6.54
C PHE A 179 5.51 12.02 -5.69
N GLN A 180 5.42 10.88 -6.35
CA GLN A 180 5.16 9.50 -5.98
C GLN A 180 5.51 9.01 -4.56
N ILE A 181 6.40 9.66 -3.79
CA ILE A 181 6.94 9.09 -2.54
C ILE A 181 6.85 10.14 -1.44
N SER A 182 6.30 9.78 -0.27
CA SER A 182 6.33 10.72 0.85
C SER A 182 7.77 10.98 1.28
N CYS A 183 8.05 12.25 1.55
CA CYS A 183 9.33 12.71 2.10
C CYS A 183 9.77 11.94 3.34
N GLN A 184 8.85 11.25 4.01
CA GLN A 184 9.14 10.39 5.14
C GLN A 184 9.85 9.08 4.74
N ALA A 185 9.43 8.36 3.69
CA ALA A 185 10.17 7.20 3.16
C ALA A 185 11.60 7.58 2.74
N LEU A 186 11.76 8.70 2.04
CA LEU A 186 13.08 9.20 1.63
C LEU A 186 13.96 9.54 2.84
N LYS A 187 13.38 10.18 3.88
CA LYS A 187 14.07 10.43 5.15
C LYS A 187 14.48 9.12 5.81
N SER A 188 13.61 8.12 5.90
CA SER A 188 13.92 6.83 6.50
C SER A 188 15.04 6.08 5.76
N LEU A 189 15.11 6.18 4.43
CA LEU A 189 16.26 5.69 3.66
C LEU A 189 17.55 6.43 4.04
N SER A 190 17.50 7.76 4.12
CA SER A 190 18.67 8.61 4.45
C SER A 190 19.16 8.46 5.91
N GLN A 191 18.24 8.18 6.84
CA GLN A 191 18.48 8.02 8.27
C GLN A 191 18.85 6.58 8.65
N GLY A 192 18.64 5.62 7.74
CA GLY A 192 19.00 4.21 7.87
C GLY A 192 20.50 3.94 8.09
N LYS A 193 21.34 4.97 8.25
CA LYS A 193 22.80 4.91 8.56
C LYS A 193 23.21 3.95 9.69
N ARG A 194 22.28 3.46 10.53
CA ARG A 194 22.59 2.46 11.58
C ARG A 194 22.54 1.00 11.12
N LYS A 195 21.93 0.67 9.98
CA LYS A 195 22.04 -0.67 9.35
C LYS A 195 22.56 -0.47 7.92
N LYS A 196 23.71 -1.06 7.60
CA LYS A 196 24.41 -0.92 6.32
C LYS A 196 23.43 -1.11 5.15
N PHE A 197 23.01 0.02 4.55
CA PHE A 197 22.43 0.06 3.22
C PHE A 197 23.46 -0.60 2.29
N ASP A 198 23.06 -1.69 1.64
CA ASP A 198 23.91 -2.36 0.67
C ASP A 198 23.47 -1.88 -0.72
N PRO A 199 24.28 -1.05 -1.40
CA PRO A 199 23.93 -0.55 -2.73
C PRO A 199 23.82 -1.67 -3.78
N LYS A 200 24.22 -2.90 -3.44
CA LYS A 200 24.06 -4.10 -4.26
C LYS A 200 22.83 -4.92 -3.87
N LYS A 201 21.86 -4.37 -3.15
CA LYS A 201 20.62 -5.07 -2.78
C LYS A 201 19.42 -4.22 -3.08
N ILE A 202 18.31 -4.90 -3.39
CA ILE A 202 17.02 -4.24 -3.55
C ILE A 202 16.60 -3.73 -2.17
N VAL A 203 16.21 -2.46 -2.06
CA VAL A 203 15.80 -1.88 -0.78
C VAL A 203 14.35 -1.45 -0.83
N GLY A 204 13.54 -1.92 0.12
CA GLY A 204 12.13 -1.53 0.21
C GLY A 204 11.82 -0.71 1.46
N VAL A 205 10.96 0.29 1.30
CA VAL A 205 10.33 1.04 2.39
C VAL A 205 8.83 0.91 2.27
N ILE A 206 8.15 0.67 3.39
CA ILE A 206 6.70 0.57 3.42
C ILE A 206 6.14 1.79 4.12
N GLU A 207 5.16 2.43 3.50
CA GLU A 207 4.37 3.51 4.05
C GLU A 207 2.91 3.10 4.20
N LYS A 208 2.31 3.44 5.34
CA LYS A 208 0.87 3.31 5.56
C LYS A 208 0.17 4.63 5.22
N HIS A 209 -0.68 4.63 4.19
CA HIS A 209 -1.41 5.82 3.70
C HIS A 209 -2.83 5.94 4.26
N GLY A 210 -3.38 4.85 4.77
CA GLY A 210 -4.72 4.82 5.36
C GLY A 210 -4.85 3.67 6.35
N ARG A 211 -6.08 3.36 6.80
CA ARG A 211 -6.29 2.20 7.68
C ARG A 211 -5.99 0.88 6.97
N ARG A 212 -6.26 0.82 5.66
CA ARG A 212 -6.23 -0.39 4.82
C ARG A 212 -5.24 -0.32 3.66
N GLU A 213 -4.54 0.80 3.52
CA GLU A 213 -3.75 1.13 2.34
C GLU A 213 -2.27 1.21 2.70
N HIS A 214 -1.48 0.43 1.99
CA HIS A 214 -0.03 0.38 2.15
C HIS A 214 0.66 0.54 0.81
N ILE A 215 1.67 1.41 0.78
CA ILE A 215 2.53 1.60 -0.38
C ILE A 215 3.93 1.08 -0.03
N LEU A 216 4.40 0.12 -0.80
CA LEU A 216 5.74 -0.43 -0.76
C LEU A 216 6.56 0.21 -1.88
N TYR A 217 7.55 0.99 -1.51
CA TYR A 217 8.50 1.60 -2.42
C TYR A 217 9.75 0.76 -2.53
N ILE A 218 10.16 0.43 -3.75
CA ILE A 218 11.28 -0.48 -4.03
C ILE A 218 12.34 0.26 -4.82
N HIS A 219 13.55 0.29 -4.28
CA HIS A 219 14.73 0.71 -5.00
C HIS A 219 15.34 -0.50 -5.70
N GLU A 220 15.24 -0.52 -7.03
CA GLU A 220 15.90 -1.52 -7.86
C GLU A 220 17.34 -1.08 -8.16
N VAL A 221 18.28 -2.02 -8.04
CA VAL A 221 19.69 -1.80 -8.38
C VAL A 221 19.88 -2.18 -9.85
N PRO A 222 20.25 -1.25 -10.75
CA PRO A 222 20.30 -1.48 -12.20
C PRO A 222 21.16 -2.69 -12.62
N ASP A 223 22.31 -2.90 -11.97
CA ASP A 223 23.33 -3.86 -12.43
C ASP A 223 23.06 -5.33 -12.04
N LEU A 224 22.14 -5.60 -11.10
CA LEU A 224 21.84 -6.97 -10.66
C LEU A 224 20.84 -7.70 -11.56
N MET A 225 20.18 -6.99 -12.48
CA MET A 225 19.19 -7.58 -13.39
C MET A 225 19.74 -7.85 -14.80
N TYR A 226 20.93 -7.36 -15.15
CA TYR A 226 21.55 -7.65 -16.46
C TYR A 226 22.50 -8.87 -16.42
N SER A 227 22.55 -9.60 -15.31
CA SER A 227 23.47 -10.73 -15.10
C SER A 227 22.79 -12.09 -14.88
N MET A 228 21.47 -12.19 -15.12
CA MET A 228 20.73 -13.47 -15.12
C MET A 228 20.09 -13.73 -16.47
#